data_AF-A0A3D1LF84-F1
#
_entry.id   AF-A0A3D1LF84-F1
#
_cell.length_a   1.000
_cell.length_b   1.000
_cell.length_c   1.000
_cell.angle_alpha   90.00
_cell.angle_beta   90.00
_cell.angle_gamma   90.00
#
_symmetry.space_group_name_H-M   'P 1'
#
loop_
_entity.id
_entity.type
_entity.pdbx_description
1 polymer ?
#
loop_
_entity_poly.entity_id
_entity_poly.type
_entity_poly.pdbx_seq_one_letter_code
_entity_poly.pdbx_strand_id
1 'polypeptide(L)'
;YVCAQSWFDLGATRVVLARELSLPEIITIREKVSPELELETFCHGAMCVSYSGRCLLSNYMTGRDSNRGQCAQPCRYQYALME
;
A
#
# COMPACT_ATOMS: atom_id res chain seq x y z
N TYR A 1 4.29 -12.82 3.87
CA TYR A 1 3.40 -13.50 4.85
C TYR A 1 3.84 -13.24 6.28
N VAL A 2 5.13 -13.42 6.64
CA VAL A 2 5.65 -13.17 8.00
C VAL A 2 5.21 -11.80 8.55
N CYS A 3 5.44 -10.70 7.81
CA CYS A 3 5.02 -9.37 8.27
C CYS A 3 3.52 -9.25 8.50
N ALA A 4 2.69 -9.87 7.65
CA ALA A 4 1.23 -9.83 7.80
C ALA A 4 0.79 -10.61 9.05
N GLN A 5 1.39 -11.78 9.31
CA GLN A 5 1.14 -12.53 10.54
C GLN A 5 1.58 -11.73 11.78
N SER A 6 2.74 -11.09 11.75
CA SER A 6 3.20 -10.28 12.89
C SER A 6 2.25 -9.13 13.21
N TRP A 7 1.63 -8.50 12.21
CA TRP A 7 0.61 -7.49 12.46
C TRP A 7 -0.65 -8.06 13.11
N PHE A 8 -1.07 -9.26 12.71
CA PHE A 8 -2.17 -9.97 13.36
C PHE A 8 -1.85 -10.31 14.81
N ASP A 9 -0.64 -10.81 15.08
CA ASP A 9 -0.18 -11.13 16.44
C ASP A 9 -0.15 -9.89 17.35
N LEU A 10 0.02 -8.70 16.76
CA LEU A 10 -0.07 -7.40 17.44
C LEU A 10 -1.51 -6.86 17.58
N GLY A 11 -2.51 -7.59 17.10
CA GLY A 11 -3.93 -7.26 17.23
C GLY A 11 -4.56 -6.59 16.01
N ALA A 12 -3.88 -6.51 14.87
CA ALA A 12 -4.50 -6.01 13.65
C ALA A 12 -5.54 -6.99 13.10
N THR A 13 -6.74 -6.50 12.77
CA THR A 13 -7.81 -7.30 12.17
C THR A 13 -7.75 -7.34 10.65
N ARG A 14 -7.11 -6.34 10.03
CA ARG A 14 -6.92 -6.22 8.57
C ARG A 14 -5.54 -5.68 8.25
N VAL A 15 -4.93 -6.22 7.19
CA VAL A 15 -3.74 -5.63 6.57
C VAL A 15 -4.00 -5.32 5.10
N VAL A 16 -3.47 -4.18 4.65
CA VAL A 16 -3.46 -3.79 3.25
C VAL A 16 -2.14 -4.26 2.62
N LEU A 17 -2.24 -5.12 1.61
CA LEU A 17 -1.11 -5.71 0.91
C LEU A 17 -0.42 -4.69 -0.01
N ALA A 18 0.87 -4.91 -0.24
CA ALA A 18 1.66 -4.08 -1.14
C ALA A 18 1.16 -4.23 -2.59
N ARG A 19 1.19 -3.15 -3.37
CA ARG A 19 0.55 -3.06 -4.71
C ARG A 19 1.29 -3.83 -5.79
N GLU A 20 2.56 -4.13 -5.54
CA GLU A 20 3.45 -4.87 -6.41
C GLU A 20 3.29 -6.40 -6.30
N LEU A 21 2.50 -6.89 -5.33
CA LEU A 21 2.31 -8.32 -5.15
C LEU A 21 1.48 -8.91 -6.28
N SER A 22 2.00 -9.97 -6.88
CA SER A 22 1.27 -10.79 -7.85
C SER A 22 0.20 -11.63 -7.16
N LEU A 23 -0.81 -12.07 -7.93
CA LEU A 23 -1.86 -12.95 -7.41
C LEU A 23 -1.32 -14.24 -6.76
N PRO A 24 -0.33 -14.96 -7.34
CA PRO A 24 0.27 -16.13 -6.68
C PRO A 24 0.93 -15.82 -5.33
N GLU A 25 1.59 -14.66 -5.20
CA GLU A 25 2.18 -14.22 -3.93
C GLU A 25 1.10 -13.91 -2.89
N ILE A 26 0.00 -13.29 -3.31
CA ILE A 26 -1.16 -13.01 -2.43
C ILE A 26 -1.78 -14.32 -1.94
N ILE A 27 -1.97 -15.30 -2.82
CA ILE A 27 -2.45 -16.65 -2.45
C ILE A 27 -1.53 -17.27 -1.40
N THR A 28 -0.21 -17.24 -1.64
CA THR A 28 0.79 -17.76 -0.69
C THR A 28 0.73 -17.06 0.66
N ILE A 29 0.46 -15.74 0.68
CA ILE A 29 0.26 -15.01 1.93
C ILE A 29 -0.98 -15.49 2.66
N ARG A 30 -2.10 -15.63 1.94
CA ARG A 30 -3.37 -16.09 2.52
C ARG A 30 -3.23 -17.47 3.16
N GLU A 31 -2.55 -18.40 2.50
CA GLU A 31 -2.34 -19.77 3.01
C GLU A 31 -1.49 -19.83 4.29
N LYS A 32 -0.62 -18.83 4.50
CA LYS A 32 0.39 -18.82 5.58
C LYS A 32 0.06 -17.94 6.78
N VAL A 33 -1.00 -17.14 6.71
CA VAL A 33 -1.40 -16.24 7.81
C VAL A 33 -2.74 -16.64 8.38
N SER A 34 -3.01 -16.27 9.64
CA SER A 34 -4.24 -16.59 10.37
C SER A 34 -5.48 -16.40 9.50
N PRO A 35 -6.38 -17.40 9.37
CA PRO A 35 -7.58 -17.28 8.55
C PRO A 35 -8.51 -16.15 9.00
N GLU A 36 -8.39 -15.69 10.25
CA GLU A 36 -9.12 -14.56 10.81
C GLU A 36 -8.58 -13.19 10.36
N LEU A 37 -7.32 -13.12 9.90
CA LEU A 37 -6.75 -11.87 9.40
C LEU A 37 -7.36 -11.49 8.05
N GLU A 38 -7.99 -10.34 7.92
CA GLU A 38 -8.46 -9.84 6.64
C GLU A 38 -7.30 -9.32 5.78
N LEU A 39 -7.27 -9.74 4.50
CA LEU A 39 -6.31 -9.24 3.52
C LEU A 39 -7.03 -8.35 2.52
N GLU A 40 -6.60 -7.10 2.40
CA GLU A 40 -7.09 -6.14 1.42
C GLU A 40 -5.98 -5.83 0.40
N THR A 41 -6.33 -5.71 -0.88
CA THR A 41 -5.36 -5.36 -1.94
C THR A 41 -5.98 -4.41 -2.96
N PHE A 42 -5.15 -3.63 -3.63
CA PHE A 42 -5.58 -2.75 -4.71
C PHE A 42 -5.61 -3.52 -6.03
N CYS A 43 -6.80 -3.70 -6.61
CA CYS A 43 -6.97 -4.37 -7.92
C CYS A 43 -6.56 -3.47 -9.10
N HIS A 44 -6.80 -2.16 -8.99
CA HIS A 44 -6.46 -1.19 -10.02
C HIS A 44 -5.91 0.10 -9.39
N GLY A 45 -5.10 0.85 -10.15
CA GLY A 45 -4.58 2.14 -9.73
C GLY A 45 -3.19 2.41 -10.27
N ALA A 46 -2.67 3.60 -9.97
CA ALA A 46 -1.30 3.93 -10.33
C ALA A 46 -0.31 3.24 -9.39
N MET A 47 0.71 2.60 -9.97
CA MET A 47 1.92 2.22 -9.25
C MET A 47 2.64 3.48 -8.78
N CYS A 48 2.94 3.52 -7.49
CA CYS A 48 3.62 4.66 -6.89
C CYS A 48 5.12 4.60 -7.22
N VAL A 49 5.76 5.77 -7.36
CA VAL A 49 7.23 5.85 -7.42
C VAL A 49 7.87 5.47 -6.08
N SER A 50 7.16 5.71 -4.97
CA SER A 50 7.54 5.17 -3.66
C SER A 50 7.14 3.69 -3.60
N TYR A 51 8.12 2.82 -3.37
CA TYR A 51 7.90 1.38 -3.20
C TYR A 51 6.90 1.10 -2.06
N SER A 52 6.03 0.12 -2.25
CA SER A 52 4.98 -0.29 -1.30
C SER A 52 3.99 0.81 -0.86
N GLY A 53 3.76 1.84 -1.69
CA GLY A 53 2.67 2.80 -1.48
C GLY A 53 2.84 3.77 -0.31
N ARG A 54 3.98 3.77 0.39
CA ARG A 54 4.31 4.64 1.54
C ARG A 54 4.65 6.08 1.13
N CYS A 55 3.87 6.65 0.21
CA CYS A 55 4.07 7.99 -0.29
C CYS A 55 3.30 9.01 0.55
N LEU A 56 4.03 9.81 1.33
CA LEU A 56 3.48 10.94 2.11
C LEU A 56 3.30 12.21 1.27
N LEU A 57 3.87 12.25 0.07
CA LEU A 57 3.91 13.45 -0.77
C LEU A 57 2.51 13.95 -1.16
N SER A 58 1.60 13.06 -1.55
CA SER A 58 0.22 13.42 -1.89
C SER A 58 -0.52 14.02 -0.71
N ASN A 59 -0.35 13.43 0.48
CA ASN A 59 -0.98 13.94 1.69
C ASN A 59 -0.45 15.33 2.03
N TYR A 60 0.86 15.50 1.96
CA TYR A 60 1.52 16.78 2.25
C TYR A 60 1.10 17.90 1.28
N MET A 61 1.09 17.62 -0.03
CA MET A 61 0.83 18.65 -1.04
C MET A 61 -0.66 18.95 -1.26
N THR A 62 -1.53 17.96 -1.06
CA THR A 62 -2.95 18.06 -1.49
C THR A 62 -3.96 17.65 -0.42
N GLY A 63 -3.50 17.18 0.75
CA GLY A 63 -4.36 16.60 1.79
C GLY A 63 -4.96 15.24 1.42
N ARG A 64 -4.60 14.67 0.26
CA ARG A 64 -5.12 13.38 -0.22
C ARG A 64 -4.16 12.24 0.12
N ASP A 65 -4.58 11.33 0.98
CA ASP A 65 -3.74 10.24 1.49
C ASP A 65 -3.58 9.09 0.49
N SER A 66 -2.33 8.86 0.06
CA SER A 66 -1.97 7.76 -0.84
C SER A 66 -2.25 6.38 -0.24
N ASN A 67 -2.07 6.22 1.07
CA ASN A 67 -2.28 4.95 1.78
C ASN A 67 -3.77 4.59 1.84
N ARG A 68 -4.66 5.58 1.70
CA ARG A 68 -6.11 5.41 1.58
C ARG A 68 -6.60 5.31 0.14
N GLY A 69 -5.69 5.16 -0.83
CA GLY A 69 -6.03 5.09 -2.26
C GLY A 69 -6.41 6.45 -2.88
N GLN A 70 -6.21 7.58 -2.19
CA GLN A 70 -6.64 8.89 -2.67
C GLN A 70 -5.54 9.68 -3.40
N CYS A 71 -4.38 9.08 -3.68
CA CYS A 71 -3.21 9.75 -4.26
C CYS A 71 -3.55 10.68 -5.43
N ALA A 72 -3.17 11.96 -5.33
CA ALA A 72 -3.33 12.99 -6.36
C ALA A 72 -2.23 12.97 -7.43
N GLN A 73 -1.29 12.02 -7.30
CA GLN A 73 -0.13 11.83 -8.19
C GLN A 73 0.78 13.08 -8.32
N PRO A 74 1.13 13.78 -7.21
CA PRO A 74 1.97 14.97 -7.28
C PRO A 74 3.33 14.71 -7.92
N CYS A 75 3.88 13.50 -7.76
CA CYS A 75 5.13 13.11 -8.40
C CYS A 75 5.12 13.19 -9.95
N ARG A 76 3.96 13.34 -10.58
CA ARG A 76 3.79 13.54 -12.03
C ARG A 76 3.48 14.98 -12.42
N TYR A 77 3.47 15.90 -11.46
CA TYR A 77 3.22 17.31 -11.72
C TYR A 77 4.42 17.93 -12.44
N GLN A 78 4.18 19.07 -13.08
CA GLN A 78 5.24 19.86 -13.67
C GLN A 78 5.96 20.60 -12.55
N TYR A 79 7.26 20.36 -12.43
CA TYR A 79 8.13 21.03 -11.46
C TYR A 79 9.19 21.83 -12.21
N ALA A 80 9.50 23.03 -11.72
CA ALA A 80 10.66 23.80 -12.15
C ALA A 80 11.81 23.56 -11.17
N LEU A 81 13.03 23.42 -11.68
CA LEU A 81 14.23 23.51 -10.85
C LEU A 81 14.39 24.96 -10.39
N MET A 82 14.55 25.15 -9.09
CA MET A 82 14.83 26.43 -8.45
C MET A 82 16.20 26.27 -7.77
N GLU A 83 17.07 27.27 -7.91
CA GLU A 83 18.35 27.38 -7.18
C GLU A 83 18.15 28.00 -5.79
#